data_AF-A0A0A3I237-F1
#
_entry.id   AF-A0A0A3I237-F1
#
_cell.length_a   1.000
_cell.length_b   1.000
_cell.length_c   1.000
_cell.angle_alpha   90.00
_cell.angle_beta   90.00
_cell.angle_gamma   90.00
#
_symmetry.space_group_name_H-M   'P 1'
#
loop_
_entity.id
_entity.type
_entity.pdbx_description
1 polymer ?
#
loop_
_entity_poly.entity_id
_entity_poly.type
_entity_poly.pdbx_seq_one_letter_code
_entity_poly.pdbx_strand_id
1 'polypeptide(L)'
;MHELFLYNWQIREDWFRWCESLSEEELIQKRVGGMGSFLHTLYHVIDCEQIWVNQMLKEPVIQRNMEEIKKLNEVIDYSNEMKEKTNLFLIDYMNKKEAMDNVLKINRKDREPSFFPYDKVLLHICLHEVHHIGQLSIWARELNRKPVSSDILFRNIDLEFIE
;
A
#
# COMPACT_ATOMS: atom_id res chain seq x y z
N MET A 1 14.32 4.10 -2.83
CA MET A 1 13.17 3.55 -2.08
C MET A 1 11.93 4.44 -2.22
N HIS A 2 12.06 5.74 -1.99
CA HIS A 2 10.96 6.71 -2.13
C HIS A 2 10.25 6.67 -3.49
N GLU A 3 10.98 6.55 -4.60
CA GLU A 3 10.41 6.37 -5.95
C GLU A 3 9.45 5.19 -6.07
N LEU A 4 9.71 4.06 -5.38
CA LEU A 4 8.81 2.90 -5.43
C LEU A 4 7.50 3.16 -4.66
N PHE A 5 7.53 3.99 -3.61
CA PHE A 5 6.32 4.45 -2.94
C PHE A 5 5.53 5.42 -3.83
N LEU A 6 6.21 6.38 -4.48
CA LEU A 6 5.58 7.29 -5.43
C LEU A 6 4.89 6.55 -6.57
N TYR A 7 5.59 5.56 -7.16
CA TYR A 7 5.02 4.65 -8.15
C TYR A 7 3.78 3.93 -7.60
N ASN A 8 3.89 3.27 -6.46
CA ASN A 8 2.79 2.52 -5.87
C ASN A 8 1.56 3.39 -5.60
N TRP A 9 1.74 4.56 -4.99
CA TRP A 9 0.65 5.49 -4.71
C TRP A 9 -0.03 5.98 -6.00
N GLN A 10 0.73 6.32 -7.04
CA GLN A 10 0.17 6.71 -8.33
C GLN A 10 -0.66 5.57 -8.97
N ILE A 11 -0.15 4.33 -8.93
CA ILE A 11 -0.89 3.16 -9.43
C ILE A 11 -2.17 2.92 -8.61
N ARG A 12 -2.09 3.01 -7.29
CA ARG A 12 -3.23 2.85 -6.39
C ARG A 12 -4.32 3.90 -6.67
N GLU A 13 -3.92 5.15 -6.87
CA GLU A 13 -4.83 6.24 -7.25
C GLU A 13 -5.53 5.98 -8.58
N ASP A 14 -4.80 5.47 -9.59
CA ASP A 14 -5.42 5.06 -10.86
C ASP A 14 -6.39 3.91 -10.68
N TRP A 15 -6.10 2.96 -9.78
CA TRP A 15 -7.04 1.88 -9.44
C TRP A 15 -8.28 2.39 -8.72
N PHE A 16 -8.17 3.40 -7.86
CA PHE A 16 -9.35 4.05 -7.28
C PHE A 16 -10.23 4.65 -8.38
N ARG A 17 -9.66 5.42 -9.30
CA ARG A 17 -10.39 5.99 -10.46
C ARG A 17 -11.01 4.90 -11.34
N TRP A 18 -10.28 3.80 -11.54
CA TRP A 18 -10.82 2.65 -12.28
C TRP A 18 -12.03 2.05 -11.54
N CYS A 19 -11.96 1.92 -10.22
CA CYS A 19 -13.02 1.42 -9.36
C CYS A 19 -14.25 2.33 -9.26
N GLU A 20 -14.14 3.65 -9.48
CA GLU A 20 -15.28 4.59 -9.46
C GLU A 20 -16.39 4.23 -10.46
N SER A 21 -16.06 3.45 -11.49
CA SER A 21 -16.99 2.99 -12.51
C SER A 21 -17.65 1.65 -12.21
N LEU A 22 -17.34 1.03 -11.06
CA LEU A 22 -17.99 -0.19 -10.57
C LEU A 22 -19.10 0.16 -9.59
N SER A 23 -20.13 -0.70 -9.50
CA SER A 23 -21.11 -0.59 -8.42
C SER A 23 -20.51 -1.01 -7.07
N GLU A 24 -21.16 -0.62 -5.96
CA GLU A 24 -20.74 -1.08 -4.63
C GLU A 24 -20.76 -2.62 -4.54
N GLU A 25 -21.74 -3.27 -5.16
CA GLU A 25 -21.81 -4.74 -5.22
C GLU A 25 -20.62 -5.35 -5.97
N GLU A 26 -20.23 -4.77 -7.11
CA GLU A 26 -19.07 -5.25 -7.90
C GLU A 26 -17.75 -5.06 -7.15
N LEU A 27 -17.61 -3.97 -6.39
CA LEU A 27 -16.43 -3.65 -5.60
C LEU A 27 -16.17 -4.67 -4.48
N ILE A 28 -17.24 -5.13 -3.82
CA ILE A 28 -17.18 -6.11 -2.72
C ILE A 28 -17.42 -7.55 -3.17
N GLN A 29 -17.76 -7.77 -4.45
CA GLN A 29 -18.03 -9.08 -5.01
C GLN A 29 -16.87 -10.03 -4.74
N LYS A 30 -17.19 -11.22 -4.22
CA LYS A 30 -16.18 -12.24 -3.93
C LYS A 30 -15.57 -12.78 -5.21
N ARG A 31 -14.23 -12.78 -5.26
CA ARG A 31 -13.40 -13.28 -6.37
C ARG A 31 -12.33 -14.22 -5.82
N VAL A 32 -11.80 -15.08 -6.69
CA VAL A 32 -10.71 -15.98 -6.33
C VAL A 32 -9.39 -15.21 -6.35
N GLY A 33 -8.59 -15.36 -5.29
CA GLY A 33 -7.28 -14.71 -5.13
C GLY A 33 -7.33 -13.44 -4.26
N GLY A 34 -6.15 -12.92 -3.95
CA GLY A 34 -5.97 -11.69 -3.15
C GLY A 34 -6.75 -11.69 -1.85
N MET A 35 -7.37 -10.56 -1.53
CA MET A 35 -8.25 -10.40 -0.37
C MET A 35 -9.73 -10.57 -0.72
N GLY A 36 -9.99 -11.28 -1.82
CA GLY A 36 -11.33 -11.72 -2.20
C GLY A 36 -12.22 -10.64 -2.82
N SER A 37 -11.83 -9.38 -2.92
CA SER A 37 -12.57 -8.35 -3.67
C SER A 37 -11.65 -7.19 -4.07
N PHE A 38 -12.09 -6.32 -5.00
CA PHE A 38 -11.32 -5.13 -5.36
C PHE A 38 -11.14 -4.21 -4.16
N LEU A 39 -12.25 -3.92 -3.45
CA LEU A 39 -12.24 -3.01 -2.31
C LEU A 39 -11.35 -3.52 -1.18
N HIS A 40 -11.50 -4.80 -0.81
CA HIS A 40 -10.73 -5.38 0.29
C HIS A 40 -9.25 -5.56 -0.05
N THR A 41 -8.91 -5.77 -1.32
CA THR A 41 -7.50 -5.84 -1.75
C THR A 41 -6.84 -4.46 -1.71
N LEU A 42 -7.54 -3.41 -2.15
CA LEU A 42 -7.05 -2.03 -2.05
C LEU A 42 -6.93 -1.58 -0.59
N TYR A 43 -7.91 -1.90 0.26
CA TYR A 43 -7.82 -1.67 1.69
C TYR A 43 -6.59 -2.37 2.30
N HIS A 44 -6.39 -3.64 2.00
CA HIS A 44 -5.32 -4.47 2.56
C HIS A 44 -3.91 -3.97 2.25
N VAL A 45 -3.67 -3.45 1.05
CA VAL A 45 -2.33 -2.90 0.72
C VAL A 45 -2.04 -1.63 1.54
N ILE A 46 -3.05 -0.79 1.79
CA ILE A 46 -2.93 0.40 2.67
C ILE A 46 -2.75 -0.04 4.13
N ASP A 47 -3.50 -1.05 4.56
CA ASP A 47 -3.42 -1.59 5.93
C ASP A 47 -2.03 -2.18 6.21
N CYS A 48 -1.43 -2.87 5.23
CA CYS A 48 -0.06 -3.34 5.32
C CYS A 48 0.94 -2.18 5.48
N GLU A 49 0.80 -1.12 4.68
CA GLU A 49 1.60 0.10 4.80
C GLU A 49 1.46 0.73 6.21
N GLN A 50 0.22 0.87 6.70
CA GLN A 50 -0.08 1.39 8.03
C GLN A 50 0.57 0.58 9.15
N ILE A 51 0.42 -0.75 9.12
CA ILE A 51 0.97 -1.64 10.15
C ILE A 51 2.48 -1.42 10.26
N TRP A 52 3.19 -1.49 9.14
CA TRP A 52 4.65 -1.47 9.15
C TRP A 52 5.21 -0.07 9.43
N VAL A 53 4.62 0.98 8.85
CA VAL A 53 5.03 2.36 9.10
C VAL A 53 4.80 2.74 10.56
N ASN A 54 3.63 2.43 11.15
CA ASN A 54 3.38 2.72 12.56
C ASN A 54 4.31 1.92 13.48
N GLN A 55 4.61 0.66 13.15
CA GLN A 55 5.60 -0.12 13.91
C GLN A 55 6.99 0.54 13.90
N MET A 56 7.44 1.04 12.75
CA MET A 56 8.72 1.77 12.65
C MET A 56 8.70 3.12 13.39
N LEU A 57 7.55 3.79 13.43
CA LEU A 57 7.31 5.01 14.22
C LEU A 57 7.09 4.75 15.72
N LYS A 58 6.94 3.48 16.13
CA LYS A 58 6.52 3.06 17.49
C LYS A 58 5.15 3.63 17.90
N GLU A 59 4.27 3.81 16.92
CA GLU A 59 2.90 4.25 17.11
C GLU A 59 1.92 3.07 17.15
N PRO A 60 0.72 3.26 17.72
CA PRO A 60 -0.30 2.22 17.74
C PRO A 60 -0.70 1.77 16.33
N VAL A 61 -0.85 0.46 16.14
CA VAL A 61 -1.45 -0.10 14.94
C VAL A 61 -2.97 -0.07 15.09
N ILE A 62 -3.67 0.54 14.13
CA ILE A 62 -5.13 0.60 14.13
C ILE A 62 -5.66 -0.68 13.48
N GLN A 63 -6.55 -1.39 14.16
CA GLN A 63 -7.21 -2.57 13.59
C GLN A 63 -8.64 -2.21 13.25
N ARG A 64 -9.01 -2.37 11.98
CA ARG A 64 -10.41 -2.25 11.53
C ARG A 64 -10.91 -3.62 11.07
N ASN A 65 -12.19 -3.86 11.27
CA ASN A 65 -12.84 -5.04 10.72
C ASN A 65 -13.02 -4.85 9.20
N MET A 66 -12.30 -5.63 8.40
CA MET A 66 -12.36 -5.53 6.94
C MET A 66 -13.77 -5.77 6.39
N GLU A 67 -14.61 -6.55 7.07
CA GLU A 67 -15.99 -6.83 6.66
C GLU A 67 -16.91 -5.59 6.76
N GLU A 68 -16.52 -4.61 7.56
CA GLU A 68 -17.24 -3.33 7.72
C GLU A 68 -16.89 -2.33 6.62
N ILE A 69 -15.77 -2.53 5.91
CA ILE A 69 -15.33 -1.68 4.79
C ILE A 69 -16.13 -2.03 3.55
N LYS A 70 -17.00 -1.12 3.14
CA LYS A 70 -17.94 -1.34 2.01
C LYS A 70 -17.93 -0.23 0.97
N LYS A 71 -17.35 0.92 1.28
CA LYS A 71 -17.37 2.07 0.37
C LYS A 71 -15.98 2.44 -0.11
N LEU A 72 -15.90 2.80 -1.40
CA LEU A 72 -14.64 3.19 -2.03
C LEU A 72 -14.04 4.45 -1.39
N ASN A 73 -14.88 5.44 -1.03
CA ASN A 73 -14.42 6.68 -0.41
C ASN A 73 -13.74 6.44 0.95
N GLU A 74 -14.24 5.51 1.77
CA GLU A 74 -13.61 5.14 3.05
C GLU A 74 -12.18 4.62 2.85
N VAL A 75 -11.95 3.88 1.76
CA VAL A 75 -10.62 3.35 1.40
C VAL A 75 -9.71 4.44 0.82
N ILE A 76 -10.26 5.35 0.01
CA ILE A 76 -9.52 6.50 -0.52
C ILE A 76 -9.07 7.43 0.61
N ASP A 77 -9.95 7.76 1.55
CA ASP A 77 -9.64 8.62 2.69
C ASP A 77 -8.53 8.00 3.54
N TYR A 78 -8.62 6.69 3.80
CA TYR A 78 -7.57 5.95 4.50
C TYR A 78 -6.23 5.96 3.74
N SER A 79 -6.28 5.79 2.41
CA SER A 79 -5.08 5.84 1.58
C SER A 79 -4.42 7.23 1.62
N ASN A 80 -5.19 8.31 1.62
CA ASN A 80 -4.67 9.67 1.65
C ASN A 80 -3.99 9.98 2.99
N GLU A 81 -4.65 9.63 4.10
CA GLU A 81 -4.08 9.75 5.45
C GLU A 81 -2.75 8.99 5.55
N MET A 82 -2.73 7.74 5.08
CA MET A 82 -1.56 6.89 5.20
C MET A 82 -0.42 7.33 4.26
N LYS A 83 -0.75 7.81 3.06
CA LYS A 83 0.23 8.36 2.12
C LYS A 83 0.94 9.57 2.70
N GLU A 84 0.21 10.54 3.26
CA GLU A 84 0.79 11.74 3.88
C GLU A 84 1.76 11.36 5.00
N LYS A 85 1.31 10.51 5.91
CA LYS A 85 2.10 10.04 7.04
C LYS A 85 3.35 9.28 6.60
N THR A 86 3.22 8.37 5.64
CA THR A 86 4.35 7.60 5.12
C THR A 86 5.34 8.49 4.40
N ASN A 87 4.88 9.49 3.64
CA ASN A 87 5.75 10.44 2.98
C ASN A 87 6.58 11.26 3.98
N LEU A 88 5.96 11.75 5.07
CA LEU A 88 6.68 12.43 6.15
C LEU A 88 7.73 11.53 6.81
N PHE A 89 7.37 10.26 7.08
CA PHE A 89 8.30 9.27 7.58
C PHE A 89 9.49 9.05 6.62
N LEU A 90 9.22 8.89 5.33
CA LEU A 90 10.27 8.63 4.32
C LEU A 90 11.22 9.83 4.18
N ILE A 91 10.72 11.06 4.20
CA ILE A 91 11.55 12.28 4.16
C ILE A 91 12.49 12.33 5.38
N ASP A 92 11.96 12.10 6.58
CA ASP A 92 12.76 12.05 7.81
C ASP A 92 13.80 10.92 7.77
N TYR A 93 13.39 9.74 7.30
CA TYR A 93 14.26 8.57 7.15
C TYR A 93 15.42 8.83 6.19
N MET A 94 15.18 9.42 5.02
CA MET A 94 16.22 9.69 4.02
C MET A 94 17.20 10.79 4.45
N ASN A 95 16.75 11.77 5.24
CA ASN A 95 17.61 12.87 5.70
C ASN A 95 18.55 12.50 6.86
N LYS A 96 18.31 11.36 7.53
CA LYS A 96 19.11 10.92 8.69
C LYS A 96 20.22 9.98 8.25
N LYS A 97 21.48 10.42 8.43
CA LYS A 97 22.69 9.66 8.05
C LYS A 97 22.81 8.28 8.71
N GLU A 98 22.22 8.11 9.91
CA GLU A 98 22.22 6.85 10.68
C GLU A 98 20.97 5.99 10.42
N ALA A 99 20.05 6.43 9.55
CA ALA A 99 18.78 5.74 9.35
C ALA A 99 18.92 4.34 8.73
N MET A 100 20.00 4.10 8.00
CA MET A 100 20.32 2.79 7.42
C MET A 100 20.63 1.72 8.49
N ASP A 101 21.00 2.12 9.71
CA ASP A 101 21.25 1.20 10.83
C ASP A 101 19.98 0.89 11.64
N ASN A 102 18.83 1.50 11.30
CA ASN A 102 17.58 1.26 12.00
C ASN A 102 17.05 -0.16 11.77
N VAL A 103 16.76 -0.83 12.89
CA VAL A 103 16.23 -2.20 12.91
C VAL A 103 14.92 -2.23 13.68
N LEU A 104 13.89 -2.77 13.03
CA LEU A 104 12.60 -3.02 13.63
C LEU A 104 12.65 -4.32 14.44
N LYS A 105 12.36 -4.22 15.73
CA LYS A 105 12.22 -5.37 16.62
C LYS A 105 10.75 -5.76 16.74
N ILE A 106 10.41 -6.98 16.31
CA ILE A 106 9.08 -7.56 16.45
C ILE A 106 9.09 -8.60 17.56
N ASN A 107 8.36 -8.33 18.63
CA ASN A 107 8.13 -9.28 19.71
C ASN A 107 6.99 -10.21 19.32
N ARG A 108 7.19 -11.52 19.45
CA ARG A 108 6.15 -12.52 19.32
C ARG A 108 5.98 -13.22 20.66
N LYS A 109 4.74 -13.49 21.06
CA LYS A 109 4.46 -14.24 22.28
C LYS A 109 5.12 -15.62 22.15
N ASP A 110 5.92 -16.00 23.15
CA ASP A 110 6.57 -17.30 23.27
C ASP A 110 7.63 -17.63 22.19
N ARG A 111 8.24 -16.61 21.56
CA ARG A 111 9.37 -16.80 20.63
C ARG A 111 10.42 -15.69 20.80
N GLU A 112 11.64 -16.00 20.37
CA GLU A 112 12.70 -15.00 20.28
C GLU A 112 12.27 -13.83 19.37
N PRO A 113 12.62 -12.58 19.74
CA PRO A 113 12.32 -11.41 18.92
C PRO A 113 12.93 -11.53 17.52
N SER A 114 12.17 -11.10 16.51
CA SER A 114 12.67 -10.98 15.14
C SER A 114 13.15 -9.55 14.88
N PHE A 115 14.20 -9.42 14.08
CA PHE A 115 14.83 -8.14 13.76
C PHE A 115 14.85 -7.94 12.25
N PHE A 116 14.34 -6.80 11.79
CA PHE A 116 14.24 -6.48 10.37
C PHE A 116 14.82 -5.08 10.10
N PRO A 117 15.83 -4.94 9.22
CA PRO A 117 16.28 -3.62 8.79
C PRO A 117 15.13 -2.83 8.17
N TYR A 118 15.06 -1.52 8.44
CA TYR A 118 13.96 -0.67 7.95
C TYR A 118 13.85 -0.71 6.42
N ASP A 119 14.97 -0.67 5.69
CA ASP A 119 14.97 -0.81 4.22
C ASP A 119 14.29 -2.10 3.73
N LYS A 120 14.47 -3.21 4.46
CA LYS A 120 13.84 -4.49 4.13
C LYS A 120 12.33 -4.44 4.37
N VAL A 121 11.89 -3.74 5.42
CA VAL A 121 10.47 -3.54 5.72
C VAL A 121 9.83 -2.63 4.67
N LEU A 122 10.49 -1.53 4.31
CA LEU A 122 10.03 -0.61 3.27
C LEU A 122 9.92 -1.30 1.91
N LEU A 123 10.93 -2.07 1.52
CA LEU A 123 10.88 -2.86 0.29
C LEU A 123 9.76 -3.91 0.33
N HIS A 124 9.52 -4.54 1.49
CA HIS A 124 8.41 -5.46 1.67
C HIS A 124 7.06 -4.78 1.43
N ILE A 125 6.83 -3.58 1.98
CA ILE A 125 5.60 -2.81 1.74
C ILE A 125 5.42 -2.58 0.24
N CYS A 126 6.45 -2.07 -0.45
CA CYS A 126 6.36 -1.78 -1.88
C CYS A 126 6.01 -3.03 -2.71
N LEU A 127 6.75 -4.13 -2.50
CA LEU A 127 6.56 -5.36 -3.28
C LEU A 127 5.24 -6.06 -2.94
N HIS A 128 4.78 -5.98 -1.70
CA HIS A 128 3.50 -6.53 -1.28
C HIS A 128 2.33 -5.88 -2.01
N GLU A 129 2.39 -4.55 -2.18
CA GLU A 129 1.38 -3.85 -2.97
C GLU A 129 1.46 -4.19 -4.46
N VAL A 130 2.66 -4.22 -5.06
CA VAL A 130 2.82 -4.64 -6.47
C VAL A 130 2.22 -6.02 -6.71
N HIS A 131 2.44 -6.96 -5.78
CA HIS A 131 1.85 -8.31 -5.83
C HIS A 131 0.32 -8.27 -5.89
N HIS A 132 -0.32 -7.50 -5.00
CA HIS A 132 -1.78 -7.42 -4.91
C HIS A 132 -2.42 -6.61 -6.05
N ILE A 133 -1.76 -5.55 -6.50
CA ILE A 133 -2.16 -4.80 -7.70
C ILE A 133 -2.14 -5.71 -8.95
N GLY A 134 -1.15 -6.60 -9.04
CA GLY A 134 -1.13 -7.64 -10.08
C GLY A 134 -2.39 -8.50 -10.11
N GLN A 135 -2.96 -8.83 -8.95
CA GLN A 135 -4.20 -9.62 -8.86
C GLN A 135 -5.42 -8.82 -9.39
N LEU A 136 -5.51 -7.52 -9.08
CA LEU A 136 -6.56 -6.65 -9.60
C LEU A 136 -6.58 -6.62 -11.13
N SER A 137 -5.39 -6.67 -11.75
CA SER A 137 -5.27 -6.66 -13.22
C SER A 137 -5.94 -7.88 -13.87
N ILE A 138 -5.93 -9.03 -13.20
CA ILE A 138 -6.59 -10.26 -13.67
C ILE A 138 -8.11 -10.08 -13.58
N TRP A 139 -8.62 -9.62 -12.45
CA TRP A 139 -10.06 -9.40 -12.27
C TRP A 139 -10.62 -8.32 -13.20
N ALA A 140 -9.84 -7.27 -13.51
CA ALA A 140 -10.24 -6.28 -14.51
C ALA A 140 -10.45 -6.94 -15.89
N ARG A 141 -9.60 -7.90 -16.27
CA ARG A 141 -9.75 -8.66 -17.51
C ARG A 141 -10.94 -9.61 -17.47
N GLU A 142 -11.24 -10.23 -16.34
CA GLU A 142 -12.44 -11.06 -16.15
C GLU A 142 -13.73 -10.23 -16.36
N LEU A 143 -13.71 -8.95 -16.01
CA LEU A 143 -14.79 -8.01 -16.29
C LEU A 143 -14.80 -7.47 -17.74
N ASN A 144 -13.93 -7.99 -18.62
CA ASN A 144 -13.71 -7.49 -19.98
C ASN A 144 -13.31 -6.00 -20.04
N ARG A 145 -12.60 -5.52 -19.02
CA ARG A 145 -12.13 -4.14 -18.92
C ARG A 145 -10.62 -4.07 -19.05
N LYS A 146 -10.11 -2.94 -19.55
CA LYS A 146 -8.67 -2.68 -19.58
C LYS A 146 -8.19 -2.40 -18.15
N PRO A 147 -7.15 -3.09 -17.65
CA PRO A 147 -6.56 -2.81 -16.34
C PRO A 147 -5.75 -1.52 -16.38
N VAL A 148 -5.49 -0.96 -15.20
CA VAL A 148 -4.51 0.11 -15.02
C VAL A 148 -3.13 -0.40 -15.46
N SER A 149 -2.38 0.45 -16.17
CA SER A 149 -1.01 0.11 -16.59
C SER A 149 -0.07 0.09 -15.39
N SER A 150 0.70 -0.97 -15.19
CA SER A 150 1.73 -1.04 -14.14
C SER A 150 3.13 -0.76 -14.67
N ASP A 151 3.26 -0.23 -15.89
CA ASP A 151 4.56 -0.01 -16.51
C ASP A 151 5.21 1.28 -15.99
N ILE A 152 6.22 1.11 -15.14
CA ILE A 152 6.96 2.19 -14.49
C ILE A 152 7.62 3.15 -15.51
N LEU A 153 7.98 2.67 -16.71
CA LEU A 153 8.65 3.50 -17.72
C LEU A 153 7.75 4.62 -18.27
N PHE A 154 6.43 4.48 -18.13
CA PHE A 154 5.44 5.47 -18.54
C PHE A 154 4.81 6.21 -17.35
N ARG A 155 5.43 6.12 -16.17
CA ARG A 155 4.99 6.80 -14.97
C ARG A 155 5.90 7.99 -14.69
N ASN A 156 5.30 9.16 -14.46
CA ASN A 156 6.04 10.33 -14.02
C ASN A 156 6.26 10.19 -12.50
N ILE A 157 7.41 9.63 -12.12
CA ILE A 157 7.81 9.34 -10.74
C ILE A 157 8.92 10.30 -10.28
N ASP A 158 9.25 11.28 -11.13
CA ASP A 158 10.33 12.21 -10.83
C ASP A 158 9.97 13.05 -9.60
N LEU A 159 10.82 12.95 -8.58
CA LEU A 159 11.04 14.04 -7.65
C LEU A 159 11.34 15.27 -8.51
N GLU A 160 10.69 16.39 -8.24
CA GLU A 160 11.11 17.68 -8.75
C GLU A 160 12.64 17.75 -8.69
N PHE A 161 13.30 17.68 -9.85
CA PHE A 161 14.60 18.28 -10.00
C PHE A 161 14.35 19.77 -9.79
N ILE A 162 14.42 20.17 -8.53
CA ILE A 162 14.58 21.57 -8.13
C ILE A 162 15.94 21.96 -8.71
N GLU A 163 15.93 22.55 -9.91
CA GLU A 163 16.96 23.49 -10.34
C GLU A 163 16.84 24.79 -9.57
#